data_AF-A0A0L0FV62-F1
#
_entry.id   AF-A0A0L0FV62-F1
#
_cell.length_a   1.000
_cell.length_b   1.000
_cell.length_c   1.000
_cell.angle_alpha   90.00
_cell.angle_beta   90.00
_cell.angle_gamma   90.00
#
_symmetry.space_group_name_H-M   'P 1'
#
loop_
_entity.id
_entity.type
_entity.pdbx_description
1 polymer ?
#
loop_
_entity_poly.entity_id
_entity_poly.type
_entity_poly.pdbx_seq_one_letter_code
_entity_poly.pdbx_strand_id
1 'polypeptide(L)' 'DEAGDKTFVVALYEFKAESDRELDLVKGDKIELLEILDSSWMEGRLNGKVGVFPVGYVTYC' A
#
# COMPACT_ATOMS: atom_id res chain seq x y z
N ASP A 1 14.19 -20.47 0.65
CA ASP A 1 14.70 -19.18 0.19
C ASP A 1 13.69 -18.65 -0.80
N GLU A 2 12.63 -17.99 -0.32
CA GLU A 2 11.53 -17.52 -1.18
C GLU A 2 11.59 -16.00 -1.30
N ALA A 3 12.66 -15.53 -1.95
CA ALA A 3 12.69 -14.19 -2.51
C ALA A 3 11.90 -14.20 -3.83
N GLY A 4 10.59 -14.42 -3.74
CA GLY A 4 9.69 -14.07 -4.85
C GLY A 4 9.77 -12.57 -5.07
N ASP A 5 9.75 -12.14 -6.32
CA ASP A 5 9.85 -10.72 -6.70
C ASP A 5 8.71 -9.91 -6.06
N LYS A 6 8.98 -9.30 -4.91
CA LYS A 6 8.03 -8.44 -4.20
C LYS A 6 8.00 -7.08 -4.86
N THR A 7 6.81 -6.63 -5.24
CA THR A 7 6.61 -5.26 -5.72
C THR A 7 6.41 -4.33 -4.54
N PHE A 8 7.02 -3.16 -4.58
CA PHE A 8 6.84 -2.13 -3.56
C PHE A 8 6.35 -0.83 -4.18
N VAL A 9 5.50 -0.14 -3.44
CA VAL A 9 5.06 1.21 -3.74
C VAL A 9 5.43 2.14 -2.58
N VAL A 10 5.59 3.42 -2.88
CA VAL A 10 5.93 4.45 -1.92
C VAL A 10 4.78 5.45 -1.84
N ALA A 11 4.31 5.74 -0.62
CA ALA A 11 3.30 6.75 -0.39
C ALA A 11 3.85 8.16 -0.72
N LEU A 12 3.16 8.86 -1.62
CA LEU A 12 3.46 10.25 -2.00
C LEU A 12 2.81 11.26 -1.05
N TYR A 13 1.68 10.89 -0.45
CA TYR A 13 0.86 11.71 0.42
C TYR A 13 0.40 10.91 1.65
N GLU A 14 -0.04 11.63 2.68
CA GLU A 14 -0.71 11.01 3.83
C GLU A 14 -2.11 10.55 3.43
N PHE A 15 -2.48 9.32 3.81
CA PHE A 15 -3.83 8.79 3.69
C PHE A 15 -4.26 8.26 5.05
N LYS A 16 -5.32 8.83 5.61
CA LYS A 16 -5.86 8.42 6.90
C LYS A 16 -6.99 7.42 6.67
N ALA A 17 -6.74 6.17 7.02
CA ALA A 17 -7.76 5.13 7.01
C ALA A 17 -9.02 5.56 7.79
N GLU A 18 -10.19 5.36 7.19
CA GLU A 18 -11.49 5.62 7.80
C GLU A 18 -12.10 4.33 8.39
N SER A 19 -11.59 3.16 7.96
CA SER A 19 -12.00 1.84 8.41
C SER A 19 -10.79 0.91 8.68
N ASP A 20 -10.99 -0.13 9.50
CA ASP A 20 -9.97 -1.16 9.79
C ASP A 20 -9.51 -1.94 8.55
N ARG A 21 -10.26 -1.87 7.45
CA ARG A 21 -9.89 -2.48 6.16
C ARG A 21 -8.85 -1.66 5.40
N GLU A 22 -8.68 -0.39 5.75
CA GLU A 22 -7.79 0.53 5.08
C GLU A 22 -6.45 0.62 5.80
N LEU A 23 -5.40 0.88 5.02
CA LEU A 23 -4.07 1.17 5.53
C LEU A 23 -3.89 2.67 5.70
N ASP A 24 -3.50 3.07 6.89
CA ASP A 24 -2.90 4.36 7.16
C ASP A 24 -1.57 4.47 6.41
N LEU A 25 -1.41 5.56 5.65
CA LEU A 25 -0.18 5.88 4.92
C LEU A 25 0.36 7.22 5.37
N VAL A 26 1.68 7.30 5.53
CA VAL A 26 2.43 8.54 5.69
C VAL A 26 3.35 8.71 4.48
N LYS A 27 3.54 9.96 4.03
CA LYS A 27 4.47 10.25 2.93
C LYS A 27 5.84 9.63 3.18
N GLY A 28 6.30 8.83 2.23
CA GLY A 28 7.57 8.10 2.28
C GLY A 28 7.45 6.66 2.77
N ASP A 29 6.28 6.22 3.23
CA ASP A 29 6.07 4.83 3.61
C ASP A 29 6.28 3.90 2.42
N LYS A 30 7.01 2.82 2.65
CA LYS A 30 7.25 1.77 1.67
C LYS A 30 6.31 0.61 1.96
N ILE A 31 5.33 0.42 1.08
CA ILE A 31 4.30 -0.59 1.19
C ILE A 31 4.64 -1.75 0.25
N GLU A 32 4.58 -2.98 0.76
CA GLU A 32 4.63 -4.19 -0.07
C GLU A 32 3.28 -4.32 -0.78
N LEU A 33 3.28 -4.20 -2.11
CA LEU A 33 2.08 -4.37 -2.92
C LEU A 33 1.73 -5.85 -3.00
N LEU A 34 0.53 -6.21 -2.54
CA LEU A 34 0.02 -7.58 -2.56
C LEU A 34 -0.89 -7.80 -3.77
N GLU A 35 -1.84 -6.89 -4.00
CA GLU A 35 -2.83 -7.00 -5.07
C GLU A 35 -3.30 -5.62 -5.55
N ILE A 36 -3.63 -5.50 -6.84
CA ILE A 36 -4.32 -4.34 -7.40
C ILE A 36 -5.80 -4.73 -7.54
N LEU A 37 -6.66 -4.17 -6.70
CA LEU A 37 -8.09 -4.53 -6.68
C LEU A 37 -8.81 -3.92 -7.88
N ASP A 38 -8.55 -2.63 -8.15
CA ASP A 38 -9.14 -1.87 -9.24
C ASP A 38 -8.32 -0.60 -9.54
N SER A 39 -8.84 0.28 -10.41
CA SER A 39 -8.15 1.52 -10.80
C SER A 39 -8.00 2.55 -9.68
N SER A 40 -8.75 2.40 -8.58
CA SER A 40 -8.76 3.31 -7.44
C SER A 40 -8.08 2.71 -6.21
N TRP A 41 -8.08 1.38 -6.04
CA TRP A 41 -7.60 0.72 -4.82
C TRP A 41 -6.56 -0.38 -5.07
N MET A 42 -5.59 -0.43 -4.16
CA MET A 42 -4.57 -1.47 -4.03
C MET A 42 -4.62 -2.06 -2.62
N GLU A 43 -4.32 -3.33 -2.49
CA GLU A 43 -4.04 -3.98 -1.21
C GLU A 43 -2.53 -4.13 -1.02
N GLY A 44 -2.06 -3.82 0.17
CA GLY A 44 -0.66 -4.01 0.50
C GLY A 44 -0.44 -4.27 1.97
N ARG A 45 0.83 -4.43 2.32
CA ARG A 45 1.30 -4.70 3.67
C ARG A 45 2.25 -3.60 4.12
N LEU A 46 1.95 -3.00 5.27
CA LEU A 46 2.76 -1.98 5.92
C LEU A 46 2.80 -2.26 7.42
N ASN A 47 3.99 -2.28 8.02
CA ASN A 47 4.18 -2.51 9.46
C ASN A 47 3.47 -3.77 10.02
N GLY A 48 3.35 -4.82 9.20
CA GLY A 48 2.67 -6.07 9.58
C GLY A 48 1.14 -6.03 9.46
N LYS A 49 0.54 -4.86 9.18
CA LYS A 49 -0.89 -4.69 8.87
C LYS A 49 -1.09 -4.86 7.36
N VAL A 50 -2.20 -5.49 6.99
CA VAL A 50 -2.67 -5.62 5.60
C VAL A 50 -3.95 -4.83 5.46
N GLY A 51 -4.07 -4.09 4.38
CA GLY A 51 -5.27 -3.33 4.08
C GLY A 51 -5.18 -2.61 2.75
N VAL A 52 -6.25 -1.92 2.41
CA VAL A 52 -6.39 -1.23 1.13
C VAL A 52 -6.01 0.24 1.22
N PHE A 53 -5.49 0.79 0.13
CA PHE A 53 -5.15 2.21 0.02
C PHE A 53 -5.32 2.68 -1.43
N PRO A 54 -5.51 3.99 -1.65
CA PRO A 54 -5.79 4.52 -2.98
C PRO A 54 -4.55 4.57 -3.89
N VAL A 55 -4.71 4.12 -5.14
CA VAL A 55 -3.65 4.10 -6.18
C VAL A 55 -3.03 5.49 -6.38
N GLY A 56 -3.86 6.54 -6.37
CA GLY A 56 -3.40 7.91 -6.62
C GLY A 56 -2.51 8.50 -5.52
N TYR A 57 -2.36 7.81 -4.39
CA TYR A 57 -1.56 8.26 -3.24
C TYR A 57 -0.17 7.63 -3.20
N VAL A 58 0.13 6.72 -4.12
CA VAL A 58 1.38 5.97 -4.15
C VAL A 58 2.07 6.05 -5.51
N THR A 59 3.34 5.69 -5.55
CA THR A 59 4.12 5.49 -6.78
C THR A 59 4.90 4.19 -6.71
N TYR A 60 5.18 3.55 -7.84
CA TYR A 60 6.06 2.38 -7.86
C TYR A 60 7.49 2.79 -7.52
N CYS A 61 8.16 1.96 -6.70
CA CYS A 61 9.55 2.19 -6.29
C CYS A 61 10.54 2.04 -7.44
#